data_AF-A0A933URG5-F1
#
_entry.id   AF-A0A933URG5-F1
#
_cell.length_a   1.000
_cell.length_b   1.000
_cell.length_c   1.000
_cell.angle_alpha   90.00
_cell.angle_beta   90.00
_cell.angle_gamma   90.00
#
_symmetry.space_group_name_H-M   'P 1'
#
loop_
_entity.id
_entity.type
_entity.pdbx_description
1 polymer ?
#
loop_
_entity_poly.entity_id
_entity_poly.type
_entity_poly.pdbx_seq_one_letter_code
_entity_poly.pdbx_strand_id
1 'polypeptide(L)' 'MSETTTELARLAAPWGRELVLFQVIHEGGLAMLRLRIREGKRFTTLDLDAATAGDLAARLAAWAAAPPSDA' A
#
# COMPACT_ATOMS: atom_id res chain seq x y z
N MET A 1 17.97 -12.22 9.33
CA MET A 1 16.85 -11.26 9.38
C MET A 1 15.64 -11.97 8.81
N SER A 2 14.83 -12.60 9.65
CA SER A 2 13.56 -13.17 9.25
C SER A 2 12.47 -12.12 9.36
N GLU A 3 11.54 -12.11 8.42
CA GLU A 3 10.32 -11.32 8.51
C GLU A 3 9.14 -12.22 8.19
N THR A 4 8.02 -12.02 8.89
CA THR A 4 6.76 -12.70 8.58
C THR A 4 5.89 -11.73 7.79
N THR A 5 5.48 -12.12 6.59
CA THR A 5 4.63 -11.31 5.72
C THR A 5 3.25 -11.94 5.61
N THR A 6 2.20 -11.15 5.79
CA THR A 6 0.79 -11.56 5.63
C THR A 6 0.11 -10.64 4.63
N GLU A 7 -0.49 -11.18 3.56
CA GLU A 7 -1.27 -10.37 2.61
C GLU A 7 -2.55 -9.89 3.30
N LEU A 8 -2.79 -8.58 3.25
CA LEU A 8 -3.97 -7.94 3.83
C LEU A 8 -5.04 -7.68 2.77
N ALA A 9 -4.63 -7.25 1.58
CA ALA A 9 -5.54 -6.91 0.49
C ALA A 9 -4.83 -6.90 -0.86
N ARG A 10 -5.61 -7.10 -1.92
CA ARG A 10 -5.20 -7.01 -3.32
C ARG A 10 -6.24 -6.22 -4.09
N LEU A 11 -5.79 -5.17 -4.78
CA LEU A 11 -6.64 -4.20 -5.45
C LEU A 11 -6.23 -4.10 -6.92
N ALA A 12 -7.21 -4.21 -7.82
CA ALA A 12 -7.02 -3.87 -9.22
C ALA A 12 -7.00 -2.34 -9.37
N ALA A 13 -5.99 -1.82 -10.06
CA ALA A 13 -5.87 -0.42 -10.40
C ALA A 13 -6.06 -0.21 -11.93
N PRO A 14 -6.37 1.01 -12.38
CA PRO A 14 -6.54 1.30 -13.80
C PRO A 14 -5.36 0.84 -14.66
N TRP A 15 -5.64 0.56 -15.94
CA TRP A 15 -4.64 0.15 -16.95
C TRP A 15 -3.92 -1.17 -16.63
N GLY A 16 -4.62 -2.12 -16.02
CA GLY A 16 -4.08 -3.46 -15.74
C GLY A 16 -2.99 -3.47 -14.66
N ARG A 17 -2.99 -2.47 -13.79
CA ARG A 17 -2.07 -2.36 -12.65
C ARG A 17 -2.66 -3.04 -11.43
N GLU A 18 -1.81 -3.37 -10.48
CA GLU A 18 -2.22 -4.02 -9.23
C GLU A 18 -1.51 -3.36 -8.04
N LEU A 19 -2.23 -3.19 -6.93
CA LEU A 19 -1.69 -2.85 -5.62
C LEU A 19 -1.97 -3.99 -4.65
N VAL A 20 -0.95 -4.46 -3.94
CA VAL A 20 -1.08 -5.47 -2.89
C VAL A 20 -0.53 -4.89 -1.59
N LEU A 21 -1.29 -5.07 -0.51
CA LEU A 21 -0.92 -4.65 0.84
C LEU A 21 -0.52 -5.87 1.66
N PHE A 22 0.58 -5.75 2.41
CA PHE A 22 1.01 -6.77 3.35
C PHE A 22 1.30 -6.16 4.72
N GLN A 23 1.01 -6.92 5.78
CA GLN A 23 1.62 -6.69 7.08
C GLN A 23 2.96 -7.42 7.08
N VAL A 24 4.02 -6.70 7.42
CA VAL A 24 5.36 -7.26 7.60
C VAL A 24 5.75 -7.09 9.06
N ILE A 25 6.05 -8.20 9.74
CA ILE A 25 6.60 -8.18 11.09
C ILE A 25 8.06 -8.58 10.99
N HIS A 26 8.95 -7.64 11.29
CA HIS A 26 10.38 -7.89 11.36
C HIS A 26 10.77 -8.50 12.71
N GLU A 27 11.93 -9.15 12.73
CA GLU A 27 12.60 -9.61 13.94
C GLU A 27 12.76 -8.43 14.93
N GLY A 28 12.23 -8.58 16.15
CA GLY A 28 12.13 -7.48 17.14
C GLY A 28 10.73 -6.84 17.25
N GLY A 29 9.75 -7.33 16.49
CA GLY A 29 8.33 -6.95 16.65
C GLY A 29 7.93 -5.65 15.94
N LEU A 30 8.84 -5.07 15.15
CA LEU A 30 8.55 -3.90 14.34
C LEU A 30 7.58 -4.29 13.21
N ALA A 31 6.36 -3.76 13.27
CA ALA A 31 5.34 -3.97 12.26
C ALA A 31 5.34 -2.82 11.24
N MET A 32 5.38 -3.18 9.96
CA MET A 32 5.31 -2.25 8.83
C MET A 32 4.17 -2.66 7.89
N LEU A 33 3.62 -1.68 7.18
CA LEU A 33 2.73 -1.91 6.05
C LEU A 33 3.55 -1.88 4.76
N ARG A 34 3.60 -3.00 4.04
CA ARG A 34 4.26 -3.10 2.73
C ARG A 34 3.24 -2.92 1.61
N LEU A 35 3.48 -1.94 0.76
CA LEU A 35 2.76 -1.71 -0.49
C LEU A 35 3.57 -2.29 -1.63
N ARG A 36 2.96 -3.14 -2.46
CA ARG A 36 3.56 -3.62 -3.71
C ARG A 36 2.70 -3.21 -4.90
N ILE A 37 3.27 -2.42 -5.78
CA ILE A 37 2.65 -1.99 -7.04
C ILE A 37 3.24 -2.81 -8.19
N ARG A 38 2.38 -3.35 -9.04
CA ARG A 38 2.77 -4.04 -10.28
C ARG A 38 2.26 -3.28 -11.51
N GLU A 39 3.19 -2.94 -12.39
CA GLU A 39 2.93 -2.33 -13.69
C GLU A 39 3.58 -3.17 -14.80
N GLY A 40 2.85 -4.15 -15.32
CA GLY A 40 3.40 -5.11 -16.28
C GLY A 40 4.57 -5.91 -15.69
N LYS A 41 5.79 -5.62 -16.15
CA LYS A 41 7.05 -6.23 -15.65
C LYS A 41 7.73 -5.41 -14.54
N ARG A 42 7.28 -4.19 -14.27
CA ARG A 42 7.84 -3.33 -13.22
C ARG A 42 7.13 -3.60 -11.90
N PHE A 43 7.93 -3.69 -10.85
CA PHE A 43 7.46 -3.87 -9.48
C PHE A 43 8.09 -2.80 -8.60
N THR A 44 7.26 -2.15 -7.81
CA THR A 44 7.71 -1.20 -6.78
C THR A 44 7.20 -1.70 -5.43
N THR A 45 8.10 -1.79 -4.46
CA THR A 45 7.77 -2.15 -3.09
C THR A 45 8.17 -1.00 -2.19
N LEU A 46 7.28 -0.60 -1.28
CA LEU A 46 7.51 0.44 -0.30
C LEU A 46 6.95 0.00 1.06
N ASP A 47 7.76 0.12 2.11
CA ASP A 47 7.34 -0.14 3.48
C ASP A 47 7.04 1.19 4.17
N LEU A 48 5.90 1.25 4.85
CA LEU A 48 5.42 2.39 5.61
C LEU A 48 5.29 2.00 7.08
N ASP A 49 5.71 2.90 7.96
CA ASP A 49 5.34 2.82 9.37
C ASP A 49 3.86 3.19 9.58
N ALA A 50 3.37 2.97 10.79
CA ALA A 50 1.97 3.21 11.12
C ALA A 50 1.54 4.68 10.95
N ALA A 51 2.44 5.63 11.25
CA ALA A 51 2.15 7.06 11.13
C ALA A 51 2.00 7.46 9.65
N THR A 52 2.95 7.08 8.81
CA THR A 52 2.95 7.36 7.37
C THR A 52 1.79 6.66 6.67
N ALA A 53 1.47 5.43 7.06
CA ALA A 53 0.32 4.70 6.54
C ALA A 53 -1.01 5.39 6.89
N GLY A 54 -1.14 5.90 8.12
CA GLY A 54 -2.31 6.65 8.57
C GLY A 54 -2.51 7.94 7.76
N ASP A 55 -1.44 8.70 7.56
CA ASP A 55 -1.46 9.93 6.76
C ASP A 55 -1.83 9.64 5.29
N LEU A 56 -1.27 8.58 4.70
CA LEU A 56 -1.63 8.15 3.34
C LEU A 56 -3.11 7.78 3.25
N ALA A 57 -3.63 7.00 4.20
CA ALA A 57 -5.03 6.58 4.23
C ALA A 57 -5.98 7.79 4.31
N ALA A 58 -5.68 8.76 5.16
CA ALA A 58 -6.47 9.98 5.29
C ALA A 58 -6.52 10.78 3.98
N ARG A 59 -5.39 10.89 3.27
CA ARG A 59 -5.30 11.60 1.98
C ARG A 59 -6.04 10.85 0.86
N LEU A 60 -5.93 9.53 0.82
CA LEU A 60 -6.69 8.70 -0.13
C LEU A 60 -8.20 8.85 0.09
N ALA A 61 -8.65 8.79 1.34
CA ALA A 61 -10.05 8.97 1.68
C ALA A 61 -10.57 10.37 1.33
N ALA A 62 -9.80 11.41 1.63
CA ALA A 62 -10.15 12.79 1.30
C ALA A 62 -10.31 12.99 -0.22
N TRP A 63 -9.41 12.44 -1.04
CA TRP A 63 -9.52 12.50 -2.50
C TRP A 63 -10.75 11.72 -3.01
N ALA A 64 -11.00 10.52 -2.47
CA ALA A 64 -12.13 9.71 -2.89
C ALA A 64 -13.50 10.34 -2.57
N ALA A 65 -13.58 11.17 -1.52
CA ALA A 65 -14.80 11.88 -1.15
C ALA A 65 -15.13 13.05 -2.10
N ALA A 66 -14.13 13.65 -2.75
CA ALA A 66 -14.30 14.78 -3.66
C ALA A 66 -13.27 14.70 -4.81
N PRO A 67 -13.38 13.70 -5.70
CA PRO A 67 -12.48 13.58 -6.82
C PRO A 67 -12.66 14.79 -7.75
N PRO A 68 -11.57 15.39 -8.26
CA PRO A 68 -11.69 16.47 -9.22
C PRO A 68 -12.49 15.98 -10.43
N SER A 69 -13.55 16.71 -10.78
CA SER A 69 -14.27 16.54 -12.04
C SER A 69 -13.68 17.49 -13.06
N ASP A 70 -13.28 16.99 -14.22
CA ASP A 70 -13.08 17.84 -15.39
C ASP A 70 -14.46 18.40 -15.78
N ALA A 71 -14.68 19.70 -15.55
CA ALA A 71 -15.90 20.42 -15.94
C ALA A 71 -15.89 20.75 -17.44
#